data_AF-A0AAR2L9G3-F1
#
_entry.id   AF-A0AAR2L9G3-F1
#
_cell.length_a   1.000
_cell.length_b   1.000
_cell.length_c   1.000
_cell.angle_alpha   90.00
_cell.angle_beta   90.00
_cell.angle_gamma   90.00
#
_symmetry.space_group_name_H-M   'P 1'
#
loop_
_entity.id
_entity.type
_entity.pdbx_description
1 polymer ?
#
loop_
_entity_poly.entity_id
_entity_poly.type
_entity_poly.pdbx_seq_one_letter_code
_entity_poly.pdbx_strand_id
1 'polypeptide(L)'
;MRLRVFSGRDGEELFARFMSTLQDVGEKPSAYLQRLQSALSLAERAGGILAHDMNQQLLKQFCRGCWNDSLLTDLQLEHKISNPLPFAELLLLLRTAENKQEAKVVRKKQYLSMAKQKVAVQSHSTCNI
;
A
#
# COMPACT_ATOMS: atom_id res chain seq x y z
N MET A 1 3.28 -33.90 12.19
CA MET A 1 3.47 -32.65 11.43
C MET A 1 4.79 -32.74 10.68
N ARG A 2 4.81 -32.66 9.34
CA ARG A 2 6.04 -32.78 8.55
C ARG A 2 6.67 -31.39 8.46
N LEU A 3 7.79 -31.15 9.16
CA LEU A 3 8.60 -29.95 8.97
C LEU A 3 9.09 -29.99 7.52
N ARG A 4 8.61 -29.06 6.70
CA ARG A 4 9.10 -28.88 5.33
C ARG A 4 10.55 -28.42 5.47
N VAL A 5 11.50 -29.28 5.13
CA VAL A 5 12.92 -28.94 5.12
C VAL A 5 13.14 -28.07 3.89
N PHE A 6 13.39 -26.78 4.12
CA PHE A 6 13.83 -25.88 3.07
C PHE A 6 15.36 -26.02 2.93
N SER A 7 15.85 -26.08 1.70
CA SER A 7 17.26 -25.94 1.42
C SER A 7 17.64 -24.45 1.38
N GLY A 8 18.93 -24.11 1.54
CA GLY A 8 19.38 -22.71 1.45
C GLY A 8 19.02 -22.05 0.11
N ARG A 9 19.04 -22.82 -0.98
CA ARG A 9 18.61 -22.36 -2.31
C ARG A 9 17.13 -21.98 -2.36
N ASP A 10 16.28 -22.70 -1.63
CA ASP A 10 14.85 -22.39 -1.55
C ASP A 10 14.63 -21.04 -0.85
N GLY A 11 15.41 -20.76 0.21
CA GLY A 11 15.38 -19.48 0.92
C GLY A 11 15.75 -18.30 0.01
N GLU A 12 16.85 -18.41 -0.72
CA GLU A 12 17.30 -17.38 -1.67
C GLU A 12 16.28 -17.14 -2.79
N GLU A 13 15.70 -18.21 -3.36
CA GLU A 13 14.68 -18.10 -4.39
C GLU A 13 13.42 -17.39 -3.88
N LEU A 14 12.97 -17.75 -2.67
CA LEU A 14 11.83 -17.11 -2.03
C LEU A 14 12.09 -15.62 -1.74
N PHE A 15 13.31 -15.27 -1.32
CA PHE A 15 13.70 -13.88 -1.12
C PHE A 15 13.78 -13.10 -2.45
N ALA A 16 14.31 -13.71 -3.52
CA ALA A 16 14.33 -13.10 -4.85
C ALA A 16 12.92 -12.85 -5.41
N ARG A 17 11.98 -13.79 -5.17
CA ARG A 17 10.56 -13.61 -5.49
C ARG A 17 9.95 -12.45 -4.72
N PHE A 18 10.22 -12.34 -3.42
CA PHE A 18 9.82 -11.19 -2.61
C PHE A 18 10.33 -9.87 -3.21
N MET A 19 11.62 -9.79 -3.57
CA MET A 19 12.24 -8.58 -4.18
C MET A 19 11.66 -8.22 -5.56
N SER A 20 11.04 -9.18 -6.25
CA SER A 20 10.41 -8.96 -7.56
C SER A 20 8.91 -8.68 -7.46
N THR A 21 8.33 -8.74 -6.26
CA THR A 21 6.90 -8.54 -6.03
C THR A 21 6.58 -7.05 -6.10
N LEU A 22 5.72 -6.64 -7.03
CA LEU A 22 5.20 -5.28 -7.15
C LEU A 22 3.72 -5.24 -6.78
N GLN A 23 3.19 -4.05 -6.49
CA GLN A 23 1.76 -3.84 -6.26
C GLN A 23 0.95 -4.22 -7.52
N ASP A 24 -0.15 -4.93 -7.34
CA ASP A 24 -1.02 -5.31 -8.44
C ASP A 24 -1.97 -4.16 -8.82
N VAL A 25 -2.48 -4.16 -10.06
CA VAL A 25 -3.42 -3.13 -10.54
C VAL A 25 -4.68 -3.13 -9.69
N GLY A 26 -5.00 -1.98 -9.08
CA GLY A 26 -6.17 -1.80 -8.24
C GLY A 26 -6.03 -2.38 -6.81
N GLU A 27 -4.90 -3.01 -6.49
CA GLU A 27 -4.60 -3.44 -5.13
C GLU A 27 -4.42 -2.22 -4.22
N LYS A 28 -4.94 -2.27 -2.99
CA LYS A 28 -4.67 -1.23 -2.00
C LYS A 28 -3.24 -1.36 -1.45
N PRO A 29 -2.54 -0.27 -1.15
CA PRO A 29 -1.22 -0.31 -0.50
C PRO A 29 -1.17 -1.22 0.74
N SER A 30 -2.19 -1.21 1.60
CA SER A 30 -2.25 -2.07 2.78
C SER A 30 -2.35 -3.56 2.43
N ALA A 31 -3.06 -3.94 1.37
CA ALA A 31 -3.14 -5.32 0.89
C ALA A 31 -1.80 -5.78 0.28
N TYR A 32 -1.15 -4.90 -0.50
CA TYR A 32 0.19 -5.14 -1.03
C TYR A 32 1.20 -5.40 0.08
N LEU A 33 1.19 -4.59 1.16
CA LEU A 33 2.07 -4.80 2.32
C LEU A 33 1.84 -6.18 2.98
N GLN A 34 0.59 -6.62 3.12
CA GLN A 34 0.28 -7.93 3.69
C GLN A 34 0.81 -9.09 2.81
N ARG A 35 0.74 -8.93 1.49
CA ARG A 35 1.28 -9.90 0.53
C ARG A 35 2.81 -9.97 0.61
N LEU A 36 3.47 -8.83 0.68
CA LEU A 36 4.92 -8.75 0.91
C LEU A 36 5.32 -9.42 2.23
N GLN A 37 4.63 -9.13 3.33
CA GLN A 37 4.89 -9.74 4.64
C GLN A 37 4.78 -11.27 4.57
N SER A 38 3.76 -11.78 3.89
CA SER A 38 3.55 -13.23 3.73
C SER A 38 4.69 -13.88 2.93
N ALA A 39 5.12 -13.25 1.84
CA ALA A 39 6.24 -13.73 1.03
C ALA A 39 7.56 -13.69 1.82
N LEU A 40 7.82 -12.60 2.55
CA LEU A 40 9.03 -12.42 3.33
C LEU A 40 9.11 -13.39 4.52
N SER A 41 8.00 -13.65 5.20
CA SER A 41 7.91 -14.66 6.26
C SER A 41 8.18 -16.08 5.73
N LEU A 42 7.83 -16.36 4.47
CA LEU A 42 8.15 -17.65 3.86
C LEU A 42 9.65 -17.75 3.55
N ALA A 43 10.26 -16.67 3.06
CA ALA A 43 11.70 -16.60 2.81
C ALA A 43 12.52 -16.71 4.11
N GLU A 44 12.11 -16.02 5.18
CA GLU A 44 12.78 -16.09 6.50
C GLU A 44 12.78 -17.51 7.06
N ARG A 45 11.63 -18.19 7.05
CA ARG A 45 11.50 -19.59 7.49
C ARG A 45 12.33 -20.58 6.66
N ALA A 46 12.66 -20.20 5.43
CA ALA A 46 13.51 -20.97 4.54
C ALA A 46 14.99 -20.56 4.61
N GLY A 47 15.35 -19.60 5.48
CA GLY A 47 16.71 -19.12 5.67
C GLY A 47 17.20 -18.10 4.64
N GLY A 48 16.30 -17.50 3.85
CA GLY A 48 16.64 -16.51 2.82
C GLY A 48 16.92 -15.10 3.35
N ILE A 49 16.56 -14.82 4.60
CA ILE A 49 16.78 -13.55 5.31
C ILE A 49 16.78 -13.80 6.81
N LEU A 50 17.48 -12.96 7.59
CA LEU A 50 17.44 -12.98 9.05
C LEU A 50 16.21 -12.24 9.58
N ALA A 51 15.60 -12.76 10.65
CA ALA A 51 14.41 -12.18 11.28
C ALA A 51 14.57 -10.69 11.66
N HIS A 52 15.77 -10.27 12.07
CA HIS A 52 16.03 -8.87 12.47
C HIS A 52 16.03 -7.89 11.29
N ASP A 53 16.24 -8.37 10.06
CA ASP A 53 16.23 -7.54 8.84
C ASP A 53 14.84 -7.40 8.23
N MET A 54 13.85 -8.18 8.69
CA MET A 54 12.55 -8.30 8.04
C MET A 54 11.83 -6.95 7.89
N ASN A 55 11.68 -6.18 8.97
CA ASN A 55 10.96 -4.90 8.90
C ASN A 55 11.66 -3.92 7.94
N GLN A 56 12.98 -3.94 7.90
CA GLN A 56 13.75 -3.07 7.02
C GLN A 56 13.58 -3.46 5.55
N GLN A 57 13.71 -4.74 5.23
CA GLN A 57 13.55 -5.24 3.86
C GLN A 57 12.10 -5.09 3.38
N LEU A 58 11.13 -5.32 4.27
CA LEU A 58 9.73 -5.10 3.99
C LEU A 58 9.46 -3.65 3.58
N LEU A 59 9.93 -2.68 4.37
CA LEU A 59 9.72 -1.27 4.08
C LEU A 59 10.45 -0.83 2.79
N LYS A 60 11.69 -1.30 2.57
CA LYS A 60 12.43 -1.04 1.33
C LYS A 60 11.66 -1.52 0.10
N GLN A 61 11.20 -2.77 0.12
CA GLN A 61 10.46 -3.34 -1.01
C GLN A 61 9.09 -2.69 -1.19
N PHE A 62 8.44 -2.32 -0.09
CA PHE A 62 7.18 -1.58 -0.13
C PHE A 62 7.35 -0.24 -0.86
N CYS A 63 8.35 0.57 -0.49
CA CYS A 63 8.62 1.85 -1.16
C CYS A 63 8.96 1.67 -2.64
N ARG A 64 9.71 0.61 -3.01
CA ARG A 64 10.07 0.33 -4.41
C ARG A 64 8.88 -0.11 -5.26
N GLY A 65 7.99 -0.93 -4.72
CA GLY A 65 6.93 -1.59 -5.49
C GLY A 65 5.53 -1.01 -5.33
N CYS A 66 5.33 -0.04 -4.44
CA CYS A 66 4.06 0.65 -4.27
C CYS A 66 3.88 1.71 -5.36
N TRP A 67 2.66 1.83 -5.91
CA TRP A 67 2.33 2.76 -6.99
C TRP A 67 1.69 4.07 -6.51
N ASN A 68 1.57 4.28 -5.20
CA ASN A 68 0.93 5.47 -4.63
C ASN A 68 1.97 6.46 -4.08
N ASP A 69 2.61 7.21 -4.97
CA ASP A 69 3.64 8.19 -4.63
C ASP A 69 3.16 9.24 -3.63
N SER A 70 1.88 9.64 -3.74
CA SER A 70 1.28 10.61 -2.82
C SER A 70 1.25 10.07 -1.39
N LEU A 71 0.94 8.78 -1.22
CA LEU A 71 0.93 8.12 0.08
C LEU A 71 2.35 7.95 0.63
N LEU A 72 3.31 7.55 -0.21
CA LEU A 72 4.73 7.41 0.17
C LEU A 72 5.29 8.73 0.69
N THR A 73 4.96 9.83 -0.01
CA THR A 73 5.37 11.20 0.32
C THR A 73 4.68 11.70 1.59
N ASP A 74 3.34 11.61 1.66
CA ASP A 74 2.54 12.06 2.82
C ASP A 74 3.00 11.39 4.12
N LEU A 75 3.38 10.12 4.03
CA LEU A 75 3.83 9.33 5.17
C LEU A 75 5.35 9.35 5.35
N GLN A 76 6.13 9.95 4.44
CA GLN A 76 7.59 10.00 4.48
C GLN A 76 8.21 8.62 4.73
N LEU A 77 7.79 7.61 3.97
CA LEU A 77 8.17 6.22 4.24
C LEU A 77 9.63 5.93 3.90
N GLU A 78 10.18 6.57 2.89
CA GLU A 78 11.59 6.41 2.50
C GLU A 78 12.55 6.84 3.64
N HIS A 79 12.22 7.91 4.36
CA HIS A 79 13.00 8.38 5.51
C HIS A 79 12.95 7.42 6.71
N LYS A 80 11.95 6.52 6.76
CA LYS A 80 11.80 5.53 7.84
C LYS A 80 12.55 4.23 7.57
N ILE A 81 13.22 4.08 6.43
CA ILE A 81 13.99 2.87 6.09
C ILE A 81 15.16 2.62 7.06
N SER A 82 15.76 3.67 7.61
CA SER A 82 16.86 3.55 8.59
C SER A 82 16.40 3.02 9.94
N ASN A 83 15.15 3.34 10.34
CA ASN A 83 14.52 2.88 11.57
C ASN A 83 13.09 2.43 11.27
N PRO A 84 12.90 1.20 10.74
CA PRO A 84 11.63 0.75 10.24
C PRO A 84 10.64 0.47 11.38
N LEU A 85 9.38 0.86 11.16
CA LEU A 85 8.29 0.54 12.07
C LEU A 85 7.99 -0.97 12.06
N PRO A 86 7.51 -1.55 13.17
CA PRO A 86 6.93 -2.89 13.17
C PRO A 86 5.78 -3.01 12.16
N PHE A 87 5.61 -4.20 11.59
CA PHE A 87 4.57 -4.48 10.59
C PHE A 87 3.16 -3.98 10.98
N ALA A 88 2.74 -4.24 12.22
CA ALA A 88 1.41 -3.85 12.69
C ALA A 88 1.21 -2.32 12.69
N GLU A 89 2.24 -1.56 13.09
CA GLU A 89 2.21 -0.10 13.10
C GLU A 89 2.21 0.47 11.69
N LEU A 90 3.06 -0.07 10.81
CA LEU A 90 3.08 0.32 9.40
C LEU A 90 1.74 0.05 8.72
N LEU A 91 1.13 -1.11 8.98
CA LEU A 91 -0.18 -1.46 8.44
C LEU A 91 -1.29 -0.53 8.91
N LEU A 92 -1.29 -0.18 10.20
CA LEU A 92 -2.24 0.80 10.77
C LEU A 92 -2.06 2.18 10.15
N LEU A 93 -0.80 2.61 9.97
CA LEU A 93 -0.46 3.89 9.35
C LEU A 93 -1.00 3.98 7.92
N LEU A 94 -0.78 2.92 7.11
CA LEU A 94 -1.27 2.84 5.74
C LEU A 94 -2.80 2.89 5.68
N ARG A 95 -3.49 2.04 6.45
CA ARG A 95 -4.96 2.01 6.48
C ARG A 95 -5.57 3.36 6.89
N THR A 96 -4.93 4.04 7.83
CA THR A 96 -5.36 5.38 8.25
C THR A 96 -5.22 6.40 7.13
N ALA A 97 -4.11 6.36 6.38
CA ALA A 97 -3.86 7.26 5.27
C ALA A 97 -4.78 6.97 4.07
N GLU A 98 -4.99 5.70 3.73
CA GLU A 98 -5.95 5.24 2.71
C GLU A 98 -7.36 5.77 3.00
N ASN A 99 -7.86 5.57 4.24
CA ASN A 99 -9.18 6.08 4.64
C ASN A 99 -9.28 7.61 4.52
N LYS A 100 -8.20 8.33 4.86
CA LYS A 100 -8.14 9.80 4.68
C LYS A 100 -8.20 10.19 3.19
N GLN A 101 -7.50 9.48 2.32
CA GLN A 101 -7.51 9.72 0.87
C GLN A 101 -8.89 9.44 0.26
N GLU A 102 -9.52 8.32 0.63
CA GLU A 102 -10.88 7.97 0.19
C GLU A 102 -11.89 9.03 0.62
N ALA A 103 -11.83 9.49 1.87
CA ALA A 103 -12.71 10.54 2.37
C ALA A 103 -12.50 11.89 1.63
N LYS A 104 -11.28 12.21 1.19
CA LYS A 104 -11.02 13.40 0.36
C LYS A 104 -11.66 13.25 -1.03
N VAL A 105 -11.55 12.08 -1.65
CA VAL A 105 -12.14 11.79 -2.96
C VAL A 105 -13.67 11.89 -2.91
N VAL A 106 -14.31 11.33 -1.88
CA VAL A 106 -15.77 11.41 -1.70
C VAL A 106 -16.23 12.86 -1.58
N ARG A 107 -15.58 13.68 -0.74
CA ARG A 107 -15.92 15.11 -0.59
C ARG A 107 -15.77 15.88 -1.90
N LYS A 108 -14.69 15.63 -2.65
CA LYS A 108 -14.50 16.26 -3.96
C LYS A 108 -15.61 15.89 -4.95
N LYS A 109 -16.01 14.63 -4.99
CA LYS A 109 -17.12 14.17 -5.84
C LYS A 109 -18.45 14.83 -5.46
N GLN A 110 -18.75 14.92 -4.17
CA GLN A 110 -19.96 15.58 -3.65
C GLN A 110 -20.00 17.06 -4.02
N TYR A 111 -18.89 17.79 -3.84
CA TYR A 111 -18.82 19.20 -4.21
C TYR A 111 -19.04 19.41 -5.71
N LEU A 112 -18.44 18.56 -6.55
CA LEU A 112 -18.60 18.62 -8.00
C LEU A 112 -20.04 18.32 -8.44
N SER A 113 -20.72 17.34 -7.81
CA SER A 113 -22.13 17.06 -8.09
C SER A 113 -23.05 18.20 -7.68
N MET A 114 -22.78 18.86 -6.54
CA MET A 114 -23.57 20.01 -6.08
C MET A 114 -23.37 21.24 -6.98
N ALA A 115 -22.16 21.47 -7.49
CA ALA A 115 -21.89 22.53 -8.46
C ALA A 115 -22.68 22.32 -9.77
N LYS A 116 -22.76 21.07 -10.26
CA LYS A 116 -23.55 20.73 -11.47
C LYS A 116 -25.05 20.94 -11.28
N GLN A 117 -25.60 20.63 -10.10
CA GLN A 117 -27.02 20.87 -9.81
C GLN A 117 -27.37 22.37 -9.78
N LYS A 118 -26.49 23.23 -9.26
CA LYS A 118 -26.72 24.67 -9.26
C LYS A 118 -26.76 25.27 -10.67
N VAL A 119 -25.96 24.77 -11.61
CA VAL A 119 -25.96 25.24 -13.01
C VAL A 119 -27.22 24.80 -13.76
N ALA A 120 -27.75 23.60 -13.49
CA ALA A 120 -28.97 23.11 -14.14
C ALA A 120 -30.25 23.86 -13.72
N VAL A 121 -30.34 24.29 -12.45
CA VAL A 121 -31.51 25.03 -11.94
C VAL A 121 -31.59 26.45 -12.51
N GLN A 122 -30.49 27.01 -12.99
CA GLN A 122 -30.44 28.39 -13.51
C GLN A 122 -30.76 28.51 -15.01
N SER A 123 -31.20 27.43 -15.67
CA SER A 123 -31.48 27.39 -17.11
C SER A 123 -32.98 27.39 -17.49
N HIS A 124 -33.89 27.52 -16.52
CA HIS A 124 -35.34 27.63 -16.76
C HIS A 124 -35.89 28.95 -16.25
N SER A 125 -35.48 30.07 -16.84
CA SER A 125 -36.15 31.36 -16.65
C SER A 125 -35.82 32.29 -17.81
N THR A 126 -36.47 32.09 -18.95
CA THR A 126 -36.86 33.16 -19.90
C THR A 126 -37.57 32.54 -21.09
N CYS A 127 -38.89 32.76 -21.20
CA CYS A 127 -39.53 33.51 -22.29
C CYS A 127 -41.02 33.15 -22.35
N ASN A 128 -41.89 34.01 -21.82
CA ASN A 128 -43.27 34.14 -22.27
C ASN A 128 -43.43 35.60 -22.74
N ILE A 129 -43.64 35.79 -24.03
CA ILE A 129 -44.23 37.00 -24.64
C ILE A 129 -45.49 36.52 -25.35
#